data_AF-C0E066-F1
#
_entry.id   AF-C0E066-F1
#
_cell.length_a   1.000
_cell.length_b   1.000
_cell.length_c   1.000
_cell.angle_alpha   90.00
_cell.angle_beta   90.00
_cell.angle_gamma   90.00
#
_symmetry.space_group_name_H-M   'P 1'
#
loop_
_entity.id
_entity.type
_entity.pdbx_description
1 polymer ?
#
loop_
_entity_poly.entity_id
_entity_poly.type
_entity_poly.pdbx_seq_one_letter_code
_entity_poly.pdbx_strand_id
1 'polypeptide(L)'
;MLLVGIFISLSIIALGIDKLIPAGVAATADVDTFGPLVGAELLLALLGLIACPIAAWLYLEEYQTNNQWRLLWGTCALALITEPFYDRVVTGEWFGFATIRPSNLAWALVVCFLVEKFITHQPWPIQVAVVLAGLAWLVIFQVGQWLPFIPAGLVIYAFFIMFHYLRDRENTMMLTAGMLGAVCFITPALGVALLHYRAGENNLGDTPGQGPGRARWPSFWWLLWYPVAFACLTLVVSIR
;
A
#
# COMPACT_ATOMS: atom_id res chain seq x y z
N MET A 1 -4.84 -12.45 3.82
CA MET A 1 -4.91 -12.08 2.40
C MET A 1 -6.19 -11.33 2.07
N LEU A 2 -7.36 -11.93 2.30
CA LEU A 2 -8.66 -11.29 2.06
C LEU A 2 -8.79 -9.93 2.77
N LEU A 3 -8.32 -9.85 4.01
CA LEU A 3 -8.34 -8.62 4.83
C LEU A 3 -7.51 -7.46 4.25
N VAL A 4 -6.35 -7.75 3.65
CA VAL A 4 -5.54 -6.74 2.94
C VAL A 4 -6.26 -6.29 1.67
N GLY A 5 -6.83 -7.24 0.93
CA GLY A 5 -7.63 -6.95 -0.26
C GLY A 5 -8.82 -6.03 0.06
N ILE A 6 -9.51 -6.25 1.19
CA ILE A 6 -10.59 -5.37 1.65
C ILE A 6 -10.07 -3.95 1.86
N PHE A 7 -9.01 -3.75 2.66
CA PHE A 7 -8.51 -2.41 2.96
C PHE A 7 -7.97 -1.69 1.71
N ILE A 8 -7.28 -2.42 0.82
CA ILE A 8 -6.88 -1.92 -0.50
C ILE A 8 -8.11 -1.49 -1.33
N SER A 9 -9.19 -2.25 -1.27
CA SER A 9 -10.42 -1.92 -1.99
C SER A 9 -11.06 -0.66 -1.42
N LEU A 10 -11.09 -0.50 -0.09
CA LEU A 10 -11.62 0.71 0.56
C LEU A 10 -10.86 1.96 0.13
N SER A 11 -9.53 1.90 0.05
CA SER A 11 -8.74 3.01 -0.45
C SER A 11 -8.98 3.32 -1.92
N ILE A 12 -9.18 2.30 -2.75
CA ILE A 12 -9.47 2.51 -4.18
C ILE A 12 -10.85 3.15 -4.33
N ILE A 13 -11.84 2.72 -3.56
CA ILE A 13 -13.18 3.32 -3.56
C ILE A 13 -13.12 4.79 -3.11
N ALA A 14 -12.29 5.13 -2.11
CA ALA A 14 -12.10 6.52 -1.70
C ALA A 14 -11.67 7.44 -2.86
N LEU A 15 -10.77 6.97 -3.73
CA LEU A 15 -10.25 7.74 -4.89
C LEU A 15 -11.30 8.09 -5.95
N GLY A 16 -12.47 7.44 -5.96
CA GLY A 16 -13.49 7.65 -7.00
C GLY A 16 -14.88 7.93 -6.46
N ILE A 17 -15.06 8.09 -5.14
CA ILE A 17 -16.39 8.23 -4.53
C ILE A 17 -17.08 9.53 -4.94
N ASP A 18 -16.32 10.60 -5.15
CA ASP A 18 -16.75 11.87 -5.71
C ASP A 18 -17.28 11.71 -7.14
N LYS A 19 -16.62 10.86 -7.95
CA LYS A 19 -17.04 10.54 -9.32
C LYS A 19 -18.27 9.64 -9.39
N LEU A 20 -18.70 9.06 -8.27
CA LEU A 20 -19.94 8.29 -8.16
C LEU A 20 -21.19 9.18 -7.96
N ILE A 21 -21.06 10.51 -7.90
CA ILE A 21 -22.21 11.42 -7.83
C ILE A 21 -22.64 11.83 -9.25
N PRO A 22 -23.94 11.72 -9.60
CA PRO A 22 -24.42 12.18 -10.91
C PRO A 22 -24.20 13.69 -11.07
N ALA A 23 -23.71 14.12 -12.23
CA ALA A 23 -23.42 15.54 -12.51
C ALA A 23 -24.60 16.50 -12.23
N GLY A 24 -25.84 16.03 -12.41
CA GLY A 24 -27.06 16.79 -12.10
C GLY A 24 -27.34 16.99 -10.61
N VAL A 25 -26.82 16.13 -9.73
CA VAL A 25 -26.95 16.23 -8.27
C VAL A 25 -25.84 17.11 -7.68
N ALA A 26 -24.62 17.04 -8.24
CA ALA A 26 -23.49 17.87 -7.83
C ALA A 26 -23.74 19.37 -8.09
N ALA A 27 -24.46 19.71 -9.16
CA ALA A 27 -24.80 21.10 -9.50
C ALA A 27 -25.84 21.76 -8.56
N THR A 28 -26.59 20.95 -7.80
CA THR A 28 -27.61 21.40 -6.83
C THR A 28 -27.26 21.06 -5.39
N ALA A 29 -26.09 20.49 -5.14
CA ALA A 29 -25.69 19.99 -3.83
C ALA A 29 -25.31 21.15 -2.91
N ASP A 30 -26.03 21.27 -1.80
CA ASP A 30 -25.77 22.24 -0.73
C ASP A 30 -24.65 21.74 0.21
N VAL A 31 -24.17 22.59 1.11
CA VAL A 31 -23.13 22.27 2.12
C VAL A 31 -23.47 20.99 2.91
N ASP A 32 -24.77 20.75 3.14
CA ASP A 32 -25.31 19.58 3.83
C ASP A 32 -25.09 18.25 3.08
N THR A 33 -24.86 18.29 1.76
CA THR A 33 -24.59 17.10 0.94
C THR A 33 -23.08 16.90 0.73
N PHE A 34 -22.30 17.98 0.65
CA PHE A 34 -20.84 17.91 0.46
C PHE A 34 -20.09 17.48 1.72
N GLY A 35 -20.52 17.92 2.91
CA GLY A 35 -19.87 17.58 4.18
C GLY A 35 -19.78 16.07 4.45
N PRO A 36 -20.90 15.31 4.37
CA PRO A 36 -20.90 13.87 4.56
C PRO A 36 -20.08 13.10 3.52
N LEU A 37 -20.03 13.57 2.27
CA LEU A 37 -19.25 12.93 1.20
C LEU A 37 -17.75 13.02 1.47
N VAL A 38 -17.25 14.23 1.78
CA VAL A 38 -15.85 14.45 2.16
C VAL A 38 -15.50 13.65 3.42
N GLY A 39 -16.43 13.56 4.37
CA GLY A 39 -16.29 12.71 5.55
C GLY A 39 -16.18 11.22 5.21
N ALA A 40 -16.98 10.72 4.27
CA ALA A 40 -16.93 9.34 3.82
C ALA A 40 -15.64 9.01 3.05
N GLU A 41 -15.20 9.90 2.16
CA GLU A 41 -13.92 9.78 1.44
C GLU A 41 -12.76 9.68 2.42
N LEU A 42 -12.69 10.61 3.38
CA LEU A 42 -11.65 10.63 4.41
C LEU A 42 -11.68 9.35 5.25
N LEU A 43 -12.87 8.90 5.67
CA LEU A 43 -13.01 7.68 6.47
C LEU A 43 -12.55 6.43 5.69
N LEU A 44 -12.92 6.30 4.42
CA LEU A 44 -12.49 5.20 3.56
C LEU A 44 -10.97 5.23 3.32
N ALA A 45 -10.41 6.41 3.07
CA ALA A 45 -8.97 6.61 2.90
C ALA A 45 -8.21 6.23 4.19
N LEU A 46 -8.69 6.68 5.35
CA LEU A 46 -8.10 6.35 6.65
C LEU A 46 -8.17 4.86 6.93
N LEU A 47 -9.30 4.19 6.67
CA LEU A 47 -9.42 2.73 6.81
C LEU A 47 -8.50 1.99 5.83
N GLY A 48 -8.30 2.53 4.63
CA GLY A 48 -7.37 1.98 3.64
C GLY A 48 -5.91 1.96 4.12
N LEU A 49 -5.49 2.91 4.95
CA LEU A 49 -4.13 2.97 5.51
C LEU A 49 -3.78 1.78 6.41
N ILE A 50 -4.78 1.05 6.91
CA ILE A 50 -4.56 -0.22 7.64
C ILE A 50 -3.82 -1.23 6.76
N ALA A 51 -4.01 -1.17 5.43
CA ALA A 51 -3.33 -2.04 4.48
C ALA A 51 -1.83 -1.79 4.41
N CYS A 52 -1.36 -0.56 4.62
CA CYS A 52 0.03 -0.16 4.37
C CYS A 52 1.08 -1.02 5.10
N PRO A 53 1.05 -1.16 6.44
CA PRO A 53 2.01 -2.00 7.15
C PRO A 53 1.87 -3.47 6.77
N ILE A 54 0.65 -3.96 6.53
CA ILE A 54 0.42 -5.36 6.16
C ILE A 54 1.02 -5.63 4.78
N ALA A 55 0.80 -4.74 3.82
CA ALA A 55 1.36 -4.82 2.47
C ALA A 55 2.89 -4.75 2.50
N ALA A 56 3.47 -3.82 3.27
CA ALA A 56 4.92 -3.69 3.43
C ALA A 56 5.56 -4.99 3.98
N TRP A 57 4.97 -5.55 5.04
CA TRP A 57 5.43 -6.82 5.63
C TRP A 57 5.33 -7.99 4.64
N LEU A 58 4.17 -8.16 4.00
CA LEU A 58 3.95 -9.24 3.03
C LEU A 58 4.88 -9.14 1.83
N TYR A 59 5.20 -7.93 1.39
CA TYR A 59 6.09 -7.68 0.27
C TYR A 59 7.54 -8.01 0.61
N LEU A 60 8.01 -7.61 1.78
CA LEU A 60 9.34 -7.95 2.28
C LEU A 60 9.49 -9.48 2.44
N GLU A 61 8.46 -10.15 2.94
CA GLU A 61 8.46 -11.61 3.09
C GLU A 61 8.53 -12.34 1.74
N GLU A 62 7.75 -11.90 0.73
CA GLU A 62 7.82 -12.46 -0.63
C GLU A 62 9.18 -12.22 -1.27
N TYR A 63 9.81 -11.06 -1.04
CA TYR A 63 11.15 -10.77 -1.56
C TYR A 63 12.21 -11.74 -1.04
N GLN A 64 12.12 -12.14 0.23
CA GLN A 64 13.11 -13.00 0.86
C GLN A 64 12.88 -14.50 0.61
N THR A 65 11.62 -14.91 0.45
CA THR A 65 11.23 -16.33 0.44
C THR A 65 11.03 -16.88 -0.96
N ASN A 66 10.75 -16.02 -1.93
CA ASN A 66 10.40 -16.37 -3.29
C ASN A 66 11.40 -15.81 -4.32
N ASN A 67 11.18 -16.16 -5.59
CA ASN A 67 12.03 -15.67 -6.68
C ASN A 67 11.88 -14.14 -6.85
N GLN A 68 12.96 -13.42 -6.55
CA GLN A 68 13.05 -11.95 -6.66
C GLN A 68 12.67 -11.45 -8.05
N TRP A 69 13.07 -12.14 -9.12
CA TRP A 69 12.75 -11.72 -10.48
C TRP A 69 11.26 -11.85 -10.78
N ARG A 70 10.61 -12.90 -10.28
CA ARG A 70 9.15 -13.06 -10.40
C ARG A 70 8.43 -11.92 -9.68
N LEU A 71 8.91 -11.54 -8.49
CA LEU A 71 8.35 -10.45 -7.72
C LEU A 71 8.49 -9.11 -8.46
N LEU A 72 9.68 -8.79 -8.95
CA LEU A 72 9.95 -7.56 -9.71
C LEU A 72 9.11 -7.46 -10.97
N TRP A 73 9.14 -8.50 -11.82
CA TRP A 73 8.36 -8.48 -13.06
C TRP A 73 6.87 -8.44 -12.77
N GLY A 74 6.43 -9.14 -11.74
CA GLY A 74 5.04 -9.12 -11.29
C GLY A 74 4.59 -7.74 -10.81
N THR A 75 5.40 -7.03 -10.03
CA THR A 75 5.06 -5.69 -9.53
C THR A 75 5.17 -4.62 -10.59
N CYS A 76 6.16 -4.68 -11.47
CA CYS A 76 6.25 -3.83 -12.65
C CYS A 76 5.05 -4.03 -13.57
N ALA A 77 4.68 -5.28 -13.88
CA ALA A 77 3.52 -5.57 -14.71
C ALA A 77 2.23 -5.03 -14.05
N LEU A 78 2.08 -5.21 -12.74
CA LEU A 78 0.93 -4.70 -12.01
C LEU A 78 0.88 -3.18 -12.03
N ALA A 79 2.00 -2.49 -11.82
CA ALA A 79 2.08 -1.03 -11.90
C ALA A 79 1.69 -0.53 -13.30
N LEU A 80 2.24 -1.14 -14.35
CA LEU A 80 1.93 -0.78 -15.74
C LEU A 80 0.47 -1.06 -16.12
N ILE A 81 -0.10 -2.18 -15.66
CA ILE A 81 -1.51 -2.51 -15.93
C ILE A 81 -2.44 -1.54 -15.21
N THR A 82 -2.08 -1.10 -14.00
CA THR A 82 -2.97 -0.31 -13.14
C THR A 82 -2.85 1.19 -13.36
N GLU A 83 -1.76 1.68 -13.97
CA GLU A 83 -1.59 3.11 -14.29
C GLU A 83 -2.72 3.69 -15.15
N PRO A 84 -3.14 3.08 -16.30
CA PRO A 84 -4.18 3.66 -17.14
C PRO A 84 -5.54 3.76 -16.43
N PHE A 85 -5.82 2.78 -15.56
CA PHE A 85 -7.02 2.76 -14.73
C PHE A 85 -6.98 3.84 -13.65
N TYR A 86 -5.81 4.02 -13.02
CA TYR A 86 -5.59 5.09 -12.04
C TYR A 86 -5.74 6.47 -12.70
N ASP A 87 -5.11 6.71 -13.84
CA ASP A 87 -5.22 7.96 -14.60
C ASP A 87 -6.68 8.26 -14.94
N ARG A 88 -7.41 7.27 -15.44
CA ARG A 88 -8.83 7.43 -15.77
C ARG A 88 -9.69 7.80 -14.55
N VAL A 89 -9.35 7.25 -13.37
CA VAL A 89 -10.05 7.54 -12.11
C VAL A 89 -9.65 8.88 -11.52
N VAL A 90 -8.41 9.35 -11.68
CA VAL A 90 -7.95 10.60 -11.06
C VAL A 90 -8.08 11.78 -12.02
N THR A 91 -7.47 11.71 -13.20
CA THR A 91 -7.43 12.81 -14.19
C THR A 91 -8.61 12.77 -15.16
N GLY A 92 -9.23 11.60 -15.35
CA GLY A 92 -10.31 11.41 -16.33
C GLY A 92 -9.81 10.99 -17.72
N GLU A 93 -8.50 10.99 -17.95
CA GLU A 93 -7.88 10.54 -19.20
C GLU A 93 -7.31 9.12 -19.06
N TRP A 94 -7.40 8.31 -20.10
CA TRP A 94 -6.86 6.93 -20.07
C TRP A 94 -5.34 6.86 -20.18
N PHE A 95 -4.74 7.85 -20.83
CA PHE A 95 -3.30 7.91 -21.11
C PHE A 95 -2.80 9.32 -20.89
N GLY A 96 -2.96 9.80 -19.66
CA GLY A 96 -2.44 11.09 -19.20
C GLY A 96 -0.91 11.06 -19.05
N PHE A 97 -0.17 10.50 -20.02
CA PHE A 97 1.30 10.58 -20.06
C PHE A 97 1.80 12.02 -20.08
N ALA A 98 0.92 13.00 -20.29
CA ALA A 98 1.18 14.43 -20.19
C ALA A 98 1.80 14.85 -18.83
N THR A 99 1.76 14.00 -17.79
CA THR A 99 2.33 14.34 -16.49
C THR A 99 3.52 13.49 -16.02
N ILE A 100 3.95 12.44 -16.74
CA ILE A 100 5.13 11.58 -16.44
C ILE A 100 5.34 11.34 -14.92
N ARG A 101 4.25 11.11 -14.17
CA ARG A 101 4.30 10.91 -12.72
C ARG A 101 3.69 9.55 -12.44
N PRO A 102 4.51 8.50 -12.30
CA PRO A 102 4.04 7.17 -11.90
C PRO A 102 3.44 7.26 -10.50
N SER A 103 2.14 7.54 -10.42
CA SER A 103 1.51 8.06 -9.19
C SER A 103 0.68 7.01 -8.46
N ASN A 104 0.51 5.85 -9.08
CA ASN A 104 -0.13 4.71 -8.50
C ASN A 104 0.69 4.07 -7.36
N LEU A 105 0.03 3.55 -6.32
CA LEU A 105 0.65 2.85 -5.19
C LEU A 105 1.56 1.69 -5.61
N ALA A 106 1.25 0.99 -6.70
CA ALA A 106 2.04 -0.13 -7.18
C ALA A 106 3.51 0.24 -7.46
N TRP A 107 3.76 1.46 -7.93
CA TRP A 107 5.11 1.98 -8.12
C TRP A 107 5.88 2.14 -6.80
N ALA A 108 5.20 2.37 -5.68
CA ALA A 108 5.86 2.41 -4.38
C ALA A 108 6.45 1.03 -4.01
N LEU A 109 5.79 -0.07 -4.38
CA LEU A 109 6.32 -1.43 -4.19
C LEU A 109 7.52 -1.72 -5.10
N VAL A 110 7.53 -1.17 -6.33
CA VAL A 110 8.70 -1.22 -7.23
C VAL A 110 9.88 -0.49 -6.59
N VAL A 111 9.64 0.72 -6.05
CA VAL A 111 10.68 1.47 -5.32
C VAL A 111 11.19 0.68 -4.10
N CYS A 112 10.30 0.09 -3.30
CA CYS A 112 10.68 -0.77 -2.17
C CYS A 112 11.60 -1.92 -2.62
N PHE A 113 11.27 -2.58 -3.73
CA PHE A 113 12.10 -3.65 -4.29
C PHE A 113 13.49 -3.15 -4.69
N LEU A 114 13.56 -2.04 -5.42
CA LEU A 114 14.84 -1.49 -5.87
C LEU A 114 15.69 -1.11 -4.67
N VAL A 115 15.13 -0.42 -3.69
CA VAL A 115 15.84 -0.05 -2.46
C VAL A 115 16.36 -1.29 -1.75
N GLU A 116 15.53 -2.30 -1.51
CA GLU A 116 15.96 -3.57 -0.90
C GLU A 116 17.13 -4.20 -1.66
N LYS A 117 17.04 -4.25 -3.00
CA LYS A 117 18.08 -4.83 -3.85
C LYS A 117 19.40 -4.08 -3.75
N PHE A 118 19.35 -2.75 -3.61
CA PHE A 118 20.54 -1.89 -3.58
C PHE A 118 21.08 -1.65 -2.16
N ILE A 119 20.33 -1.87 -1.08
CA ILE A 119 20.86 -1.81 0.29
C ILE A 119 21.50 -3.13 0.73
N THR A 120 21.00 -4.26 0.22
CA THR A 120 21.50 -5.58 0.61
C THR A 120 22.99 -5.72 0.28
N HIS A 121 23.79 -6.12 1.27
CA HIS A 121 25.25 -6.27 1.19
C HIS A 121 26.07 -4.99 0.96
N GLN A 122 25.47 -3.80 1.10
CA GLN A 122 26.19 -2.53 0.99
C GLN A 122 26.62 -1.97 2.36
N PRO A 123 27.69 -1.15 2.43
CA PRO A 123 28.06 -0.42 3.64
C PRO A 123 27.02 0.65 3.98
N TRP A 124 26.92 0.98 5.28
CA TRP A 124 25.89 1.89 5.81
C TRP A 124 25.76 3.25 5.09
N PRO A 125 26.81 3.92 4.58
CA PRO A 125 26.64 5.19 3.89
C PRO A 125 25.91 5.05 2.56
N ILE A 126 26.18 3.95 1.84
CA ILE A 126 25.51 3.63 0.57
C ILE A 126 24.05 3.28 0.84
N GLN A 127 23.78 2.51 1.90
CA GLN A 127 22.41 2.20 2.28
C GLN A 127 21.60 3.47 2.56
N VAL A 128 22.16 4.41 3.34
CA VAL A 128 21.51 5.70 3.61
C VAL A 128 21.26 6.47 2.31
N ALA A 129 22.24 6.54 1.41
CA ALA A 129 22.08 7.23 0.12
C ALA A 129 20.96 6.60 -0.74
N VAL A 130 20.89 5.26 -0.79
CA VAL A 130 19.85 4.53 -1.53
C VAL A 130 18.48 4.75 -0.89
N VAL A 131 18.38 4.71 0.44
CA VAL A 131 17.11 4.95 1.16
C VAL A 131 16.62 6.38 0.92
N LEU A 132 17.52 7.36 0.93
CA LEU A 132 17.17 8.75 0.62
C LEU A 132 16.80 8.94 -0.85
N ALA A 133 17.46 8.25 -1.77
CA ALA A 133 17.11 8.28 -3.19
C ALA A 133 15.71 7.69 -3.45
N GLY A 134 15.37 6.56 -2.80
CA GLY A 134 14.04 5.98 -2.84
C GLY A 134 12.98 6.92 -2.25
N LEU A 135 13.28 7.56 -1.11
CA LEU A 135 12.40 8.56 -0.51
C LEU A 135 12.18 9.77 -1.44
N ALA A 136 13.26 10.29 -2.02
CA ALA A 136 13.20 11.41 -2.96
C ALA A 136 12.36 11.06 -4.19
N TRP A 137 12.48 9.83 -4.72
CA TRP A 137 11.65 9.34 -5.81
C TRP A 137 10.16 9.42 -5.46
N LEU A 138 9.76 8.90 -4.30
CA LEU A 138 8.36 8.90 -3.86
C LEU A 138 7.81 10.31 -3.72
N VAL A 139 8.61 11.25 -3.22
CA VAL A 139 8.21 12.65 -3.01
C VAL A 139 8.15 13.43 -4.34
N ILE A 140 9.16 13.32 -5.20
CA ILE A 140 9.24 14.06 -6.46
C ILE A 140 8.13 13.63 -7.43
N PHE A 141 7.94 12.32 -7.58
CA PHE A 141 6.94 11.76 -8.48
C PHE A 141 5.55 11.65 -7.84
N GLN A 142 5.43 12.01 -6.55
CA GLN A 142 4.17 11.98 -5.81
C GLN A 142 3.52 10.59 -5.89
N VAL A 143 4.34 9.56 -5.64
CA VAL A 143 3.96 8.15 -5.82
C VAL A 143 3.03 7.71 -4.70
N GLY A 144 1.87 7.15 -5.08
CA GLY A 144 0.84 6.71 -4.16
C GLY A 144 0.12 7.88 -3.47
N GLN A 145 -0.18 8.97 -4.21
CA GLN A 145 -1.00 10.09 -3.72
C GLN A 145 -2.45 9.66 -3.50
N TRP A 146 -2.86 9.57 -2.23
CA TRP A 146 -4.17 9.04 -1.82
C TRP A 146 -5.01 10.08 -1.06
N LEU A 147 -4.33 10.96 -0.34
CA LEU A 147 -4.88 12.15 0.33
C LEU A 147 -3.99 13.34 -0.07
N PRO A 148 -4.52 14.58 -0.06
CA PRO A 148 -3.73 15.77 -0.40
C PRO A 148 -2.47 15.96 0.47
N PHE A 149 -2.42 15.33 1.64
CA PHE A 149 -1.44 15.62 2.68
C PHE A 149 -0.40 14.50 2.91
N ILE A 150 -0.78 13.22 2.75
CA ILE A 150 0.15 12.10 2.94
C ILE A 150 -0.02 11.06 1.82
N PRO A 151 1.01 10.82 0.99
CA PRO A 151 0.99 9.74 0.02
C PRO A 151 1.14 8.39 0.72
N ALA A 152 0.20 7.47 0.48
CA ALA A 152 0.24 6.11 1.02
C ALA A 152 1.50 5.35 0.59
N GLY A 153 2.09 5.70 -0.58
CA GLY A 153 3.36 5.15 -1.02
C GLY A 153 4.50 5.43 -0.03
N LEU A 154 4.54 6.62 0.56
CA LEU A 154 5.53 7.00 1.57
C LEU A 154 5.30 6.26 2.89
N VAL A 155 4.04 6.05 3.27
CA VAL A 155 3.67 5.26 4.46
C VAL A 155 4.14 3.80 4.30
N ILE A 156 3.82 3.16 3.16
CA ILE A 156 4.29 1.79 2.85
C ILE A 156 5.82 1.73 2.88
N TYR A 157 6.49 2.69 2.26
CA TYR A 157 7.94 2.73 2.22
C TYR A 157 8.57 2.85 3.62
N ALA A 158 8.03 3.73 4.48
CA ALA A 158 8.50 3.89 5.85
C ALA A 158 8.35 2.58 6.65
N PHE A 159 7.21 1.90 6.51
CA PHE A 159 7.00 0.58 7.12
C PHE A 159 7.97 -0.47 6.57
N PHE A 160 8.18 -0.50 5.26
CA PHE A 160 9.05 -1.46 4.58
C PHE A 160 10.50 -1.36 5.08
N ILE A 161 11.06 -0.14 5.09
CA ILE A 161 12.44 0.11 5.56
C ILE A 161 12.59 -0.24 7.05
N MET A 162 11.60 0.11 7.87
CA MET A 162 11.60 -0.25 9.28
C MET A 162 11.58 -1.76 9.48
N PHE A 163 10.74 -2.50 8.75
CA PHE A 163 10.70 -3.96 8.83
C PHE A 163 11.98 -4.62 8.31
N HIS A 164 12.65 -4.05 7.32
CA HIS A 164 13.96 -4.50 6.88
C HIS A 164 14.99 -4.41 8.02
N TYR A 165 15.15 -3.23 8.62
CA TYR A 165 16.21 -2.99 9.62
C TYR A 165 15.95 -3.59 11.00
N LEU A 166 14.69 -3.69 11.41
CA LEU A 166 14.32 -4.18 12.75
C LEU A 166 13.91 -5.65 12.77
N ARG A 167 14.07 -6.38 11.65
CA ARG A 167 13.66 -7.78 11.51
C ARG A 167 14.21 -8.68 12.61
N ASP A 168 15.47 -8.46 13.01
CA ASP A 168 16.13 -9.25 14.06
C ASP A 168 15.68 -8.88 15.49
N ARG A 169 14.85 -7.85 15.64
CA ARG A 169 14.40 -7.30 16.94
C ARG A 169 12.88 -7.17 16.96
N GLU A 170 12.17 -8.29 16.95
CA GLU A 170 10.70 -8.34 16.84
C GLU A 170 9.97 -7.40 17.80
N ASN A 171 10.32 -7.39 19.10
CA ASN A 171 9.68 -6.51 20.08
C ASN A 171 9.91 -5.02 19.77
N THR A 172 11.12 -4.65 19.36
CA THR A 172 11.44 -3.28 18.97
C THR A 172 10.70 -2.91 17.70
N MET A 173 10.70 -3.79 16.71
CA MET A 173 10.04 -3.63 15.42
C MET A 173 8.56 -3.35 15.58
N MET A 174 7.85 -4.16 16.38
CA MET A 174 6.41 -4.01 16.56
C MET A 174 6.06 -2.75 17.34
N LEU A 175 6.87 -2.38 18.35
CA LEU A 175 6.69 -1.14 19.10
C LEU A 175 6.90 0.10 18.21
N THR A 176 8.00 0.15 17.46
CA THR A 176 8.29 1.28 16.56
C THR A 176 7.29 1.36 15.43
N ALA A 177 6.80 0.21 14.94
CA ALA A 177 5.78 0.16 13.91
C ALA A 177 4.43 0.68 14.42
N GLY A 178 4.06 0.34 15.65
CA GLY A 178 2.89 0.90 16.31
C GLY A 178 3.00 2.42 16.46
N MET A 179 4.16 2.93 16.88
CA MET A 179 4.42 4.37 17.01
C MET A 179 4.37 5.10 15.67
N LEU A 180 5.01 4.57 14.62
CA LEU A 180 4.96 5.13 13.27
C LEU A 180 3.52 5.17 12.76
N GLY A 181 2.76 4.09 12.98
CA GLY A 181 1.34 4.05 12.61
C GLY A 181 0.48 5.03 13.40
N ALA A 182 0.79 5.30 14.67
CA ALA A 182 0.09 6.30 15.47
C ALA A 182 0.29 7.72 14.90
N VAL A 183 1.52 8.05 14.47
CA VAL A 183 1.84 9.34 13.84
C VAL A 183 1.17 9.47 12.46
N CYS A 184 0.97 8.37 11.75
CA CYS A 184 0.26 8.31 10.47
C CYS A 184 -1.27 8.11 10.63
N PHE A 185 -1.93 8.88 11.50
CA PHE A 185 -3.39 8.87 11.74
C PHE A 185 -3.97 7.65 12.48
N ILE A 186 -3.18 6.94 13.28
CA ILE A 186 -3.60 5.78 14.12
C ILE A 186 -3.98 4.54 13.30
N THR A 187 -4.58 4.67 12.11
CA THR A 187 -5.06 3.53 11.32
C THR A 187 -3.96 2.55 10.91
N PRO A 188 -2.74 2.96 10.50
CA PRO A 188 -1.69 1.98 10.29
C PRO A 188 -1.27 1.24 11.57
N ALA A 189 -1.43 1.83 12.77
CA ALA A 189 -1.12 1.10 14.01
C ALA A 189 -2.04 -0.11 14.22
N LEU A 190 -3.30 -0.04 13.76
CA LEU A 190 -4.21 -1.20 13.74
C LEU A 190 -3.70 -2.30 12.79
N GLY A 191 -3.15 -1.93 11.63
CA GLY A 191 -2.54 -2.87 10.71
C GLY A 191 -1.33 -3.60 11.31
N VAL A 192 -0.53 -2.89 12.11
CA VAL A 192 0.58 -3.48 12.88
C VAL A 192 0.06 -4.42 13.98
N ALA A 193 -1.00 -4.04 14.70
CA ALA A 193 -1.60 -4.91 15.71
C ALA A 193 -2.10 -6.23 15.10
N LEU A 194 -2.72 -6.18 13.91
CA LEU A 194 -3.14 -7.37 13.17
C LEU A 194 -1.96 -8.28 12.80
N LEU A 195 -0.83 -7.70 12.40
CA LEU A 195 0.41 -8.47 12.17
C LEU A 195 0.90 -9.14 13.46
N HIS A 196 0.81 -8.44 14.60
CA HIS A 196 1.22 -8.97 15.90
C HIS A 196 0.36 -10.16 16.34
N TYR A 197 -0.97 -10.05 16.25
CA TYR A 197 -1.87 -11.14 16.62
C TYR A 197 -1.65 -12.40 15.76
N ARG A 198 -1.36 -12.24 14.46
CA ARG A 198 -1.01 -13.36 13.58
C ARG A 198 0.29 -14.06 14.01
N ALA A 199 1.29 -13.30 14.44
CA ALA A 199 2.54 -13.87 14.95
C ALA A 199 2.28 -14.64 16.26
N GLY A 200 1.44 -14.10 17.14
CA GLY A 200 1.01 -14.77 18.37
C GLY A 200 0.32 -16.12 18.14
N GLU A 201 -0.61 -16.21 17.18
CA GLU A 201 -1.27 -17.49 16.84
C GLU A 201 -0.29 -18.57 16.35
N ASN A 202 0.75 -18.19 15.60
CA ASN A 202 1.79 -19.12 15.16
C ASN A 202 2.69 -19.57 16.32
N ASN A 203 2.85 -18.74 17.35
CA ASN A 203 3.68 -19.01 18.54
C ASN A 203 2.90 -19.72 19.67
N LEU A 204 1.57 -19.62 19.71
CA LEU A 204 0.72 -20.36 20.67
C LEU A 204 0.44 -21.82 20.25
N GLY A 205 0.88 -22.22 19.05
CA GLY A 205 0.79 -23.60 18.55
C GLY A 205 1.94 -24.51 18.98
N ASP A 206 2.88 -24.03 19.80
CA ASP A 206 4.02 -24.80 20.31
C ASP A 206 3.56 -25.86 21.33
N THR A 207 3.01 -26.96 20.82
CA THR A 207 3.24 -28.26 21.45
C THR A 207 4.72 -28.60 21.26
N PRO A 208 5.48 -28.86 22.33
CA PRO A 208 6.91 -29.13 22.23
C PRO A 208 7.10 -30.47 21.51
N GLY A 209 7.42 -30.42 20.20
CA GLY A 209 7.68 -31.62 19.41
C GLY A 209 7.35 -31.56 17.92
N GLN A 210 6.64 -30.54 17.43
CA GLN A 210 6.43 -30.37 15.98
C GLN A 210 7.17 -29.12 15.50
N GLY A 211 8.20 -29.33 14.67
CA GLY A 211 8.92 -28.25 14.01
C GLY A 211 7.97 -27.31 13.27
N PRO A 212 8.40 -26.07 12.97
CA PRO A 212 7.53 -24.97 12.58
C PRO A 212 6.54 -25.43 11.52
N GLY A 213 5.28 -25.58 11.94
CA GLY A 213 4.18 -25.90 11.05
C GLY A 213 4.23 -24.89 9.91
N ARG A 214 4.29 -25.36 8.67
CA ARG A 214 4.36 -24.54 7.46
C ARG A 214 3.15 -23.59 7.42
N ALA A 215 3.23 -22.45 8.10
CA ALA A 215 2.34 -21.34 7.92
C ALA A 215 2.40 -21.01 6.43
N ARG A 216 1.27 -21.18 5.74
CA ARG A 216 1.17 -21.02 4.29
C ARG A 216 1.73 -19.66 3.93
N TRP A 217 2.94 -19.69 3.35
CA TRP A 217 3.72 -18.51 2.98
C TRP A 217 2.84 -17.53 2.21
N PRO A 218 3.02 -16.22 2.42
CA PRO A 218 2.28 -15.25 1.64
C PRO A 218 2.60 -15.51 0.17
N SER A 219 1.57 -15.75 -0.63
CA SER A 219 1.69 -15.94 -2.06
C SER A 219 1.52 -14.61 -2.77
N PHE A 220 2.38 -14.31 -3.74
CA PHE A 220 2.27 -13.21 -4.71
C PHE A 220 0.82 -12.83 -5.14
N TRP A 221 -0.09 -13.80 -5.23
CA TRP A 221 -1.51 -13.63 -5.58
C TRP A 221 -2.29 -12.56 -4.82
N TRP A 222 -1.90 -12.14 -3.61
CA TRP A 222 -2.59 -11.06 -2.90
C TRP A 222 -2.51 -9.72 -3.66
N LEU A 223 -1.44 -9.52 -4.44
CA LEU A 223 -1.27 -8.33 -5.27
C LEU A 223 -2.31 -8.26 -6.40
N LEU A 224 -2.82 -9.39 -6.90
CA LEU A 224 -3.84 -9.39 -7.96
C LEU A 224 -5.17 -8.77 -7.54
N TRP A 225 -5.40 -8.58 -6.24
CA TRP A 225 -6.57 -7.85 -5.77
C TRP A 225 -6.57 -6.39 -6.23
N TYR A 226 -5.38 -5.81 -6.37
CA TYR A 226 -5.17 -4.42 -6.74
C TYR A 226 -5.70 -4.08 -8.15
N PRO A 227 -5.30 -4.79 -9.24
CA PRO A 227 -5.88 -4.56 -10.57
C PRO A 227 -7.36 -4.89 -10.67
N VAL A 228 -7.85 -5.90 -9.94
CA VAL A 228 -9.28 -6.25 -9.94
C VAL A 228 -10.13 -5.12 -9.34
N ALA A 229 -9.70 -4.54 -8.21
CA ALA A 229 -10.39 -3.43 -7.58
C ALA A 229 -10.41 -2.18 -8.47
N PHE A 230 -9.30 -1.85 -9.13
CA PHE A 230 -9.25 -0.74 -10.10
C PHE A 230 -10.12 -0.99 -11.33
N ALA A 231 -10.12 -2.20 -11.88
CA ALA A 231 -10.99 -2.57 -12.99
C ALA A 231 -12.47 -2.41 -12.64
N CYS A 232 -12.88 -2.84 -11.43
CA CYS A 232 -14.26 -2.67 -10.97
C CYS A 232 -14.63 -1.19 -10.83
N LEU A 233 -13.78 -0.38 -10.19
CA LEU A 233 -14.06 1.04 -10.01
C LEU A 233 -14.12 1.79 -11.35
N THR A 234 -13.19 1.52 -12.25
CA THR A 234 -13.14 2.17 -13.57
C THR A 234 -14.34 1.82 -14.43
N LEU A 235 -14.85 0.58 -14.36
CA LEU A 235 -16.11 0.21 -15.00
C LEU A 235 -17.28 1.03 -14.45
N VAL A 236 -17.39 1.18 -13.13
CA VAL A 236 -18.47 1.98 -12.52
C VAL A 236 -18.37 3.46 -12.94
N VAL A 237 -17.16 4.01 -12.97
CA VAL A 237 -16.91 5.40 -13.41
C VAL A 237 -17.13 5.60 -14.92
N SER A 238 -16.92 4.57 -15.75
CA SER A 238 -17.04 4.67 -17.21
C SER A 238 -18.44 4.43 -17.75
N ILE A 239 -19.33 3.79 -16.96
CA ILE A 239 -20.74 3.56 -17.32
C ILE A 239 -21.58 4.86 -17.13
N ARG A 240 -21.03 5.87 -16.47
CA ARG A 240 -21.65 7.19 -16.29
C ARG A 240 -21.08 8.23 -17.24
#